data_AF-A0AAU3GGY3-F1
#
_entry.id   AF-A0AAU3GGY3-F1
#
_cell.length_a   1.000
_cell.length_b   1.000
_cell.length_c   1.000
_cell.angle_alpha   90.00
_cell.angle_beta   90.00
_cell.angle_gamma   90.00
#
_symmetry.space_group_name_H-M   'P 1'
#
loop_
_entity.id
_entity.type
_entity.pdbx_description
1 polymer ?
#
loop_
_entity_poly.entity_id
_entity_poly.type
_entity_poly.pdbx_seq_one_letter_code
_entity_poly.pdbx_strand_id
1 'polypeptide(L)'
;MESAYGSDRGGSGRRFGAGTPRINDGSLLFLQHMISKMKPVEQGGSRIAIVFNGSPLFTGAAESGESNIRRWILENDWLEAIVALPEQLFYNTGISTYFWILSNRKAPALKDKVILLDGRECWSKMRKSLGDKRKLIPDDQIASLTEIYKDALTIAGELVEYLGRGGYGEVWKGFDQSLDRHVAAKFIRSDRFPTPELREEAEQRFRREARVTARIQHPGVPIIHDIGTHKGDLYLMMQLVQGYRVDHLIEHHRRLPVAWAAAIGAQICAVLTVAHAESLIHRDLKPSNLFLCPDGTVKVLDFGIVAVLGSGDITQITRAGEGLGTPFYMSPEMSLMGTASPQSDLYALGCVLHELLAGSRVFESEHTAAEVGRHLSEPPAPLRSVRADVPAEMERLVLDLLAKKPSDRPSGAAEVYERLLPFVDALPPLPGTVTAAPSPDPMRMYAAVVERIAETALARPHVPVSEPASALPTLSEAELVAANHRAEELALGGRLSQAIELLEGASRR
;
A
#
# COMPACT_ATOMS: atom_id res chain seq x y z
N MET A 1 18.12 -40.00 -35.34
CA MET A 1 16.72 -40.05 -35.81
C MET A 1 15.92 -40.72 -34.70
N GLU A 2 15.57 -39.99 -33.64
CA GLU A 2 14.40 -39.09 -33.52
C GLU A 2 13.19 -39.86 -32.96
N SER A 3 12.37 -39.16 -32.16
CA SER A 3 11.24 -39.63 -31.33
C SER A 3 11.63 -40.00 -29.88
N ALA A 4 11.16 -39.36 -28.82
CA ALA A 4 9.98 -38.52 -28.66
C ALA A 4 10.21 -37.44 -27.60
N TYR A 5 10.03 -36.18 -28.00
CA TYR A 5 9.75 -35.06 -27.10
C TYR A 5 8.31 -35.22 -26.59
N GLY A 6 8.16 -35.63 -25.33
CA GLY A 6 6.93 -35.51 -24.56
C GLY A 6 7.08 -34.37 -23.57
N SER A 7 6.44 -33.25 -23.86
CA SER A 7 6.27 -32.10 -22.97
C SER A 7 5.41 -32.48 -21.77
N ASP A 8 6.02 -32.64 -20.60
CA ASP A 8 5.31 -32.75 -19.32
C ASP A 8 5.81 -31.64 -18.37
N ARG A 9 5.20 -30.46 -18.49
CA ARG A 9 5.19 -29.46 -17.42
C ARG A 9 4.27 -29.99 -16.31
N GLY A 10 4.78 -30.82 -15.40
CA GLY A 10 3.94 -31.42 -14.35
C GLY A 10 4.62 -32.36 -13.35
N GLY A 11 5.94 -32.24 -13.15
CA GLY A 11 6.72 -33.19 -12.34
C GLY A 11 6.90 -32.83 -10.86
N SER A 12 5.96 -32.16 -10.19
CA SER A 12 6.11 -31.72 -8.79
C SER A 12 6.18 -32.84 -7.74
N GLY A 13 6.06 -34.12 -8.15
CA GLY A 13 6.13 -35.29 -7.26
C GLY A 13 7.27 -36.28 -7.52
N ARG A 14 8.18 -36.03 -8.48
CA ARG A 14 9.28 -36.97 -8.80
C ARG A 14 10.55 -36.61 -8.05
N ARG A 15 11.25 -37.63 -7.52
CA ARG A 15 12.48 -37.53 -6.69
C ARG A 15 13.58 -36.59 -7.23
N PHE A 16 13.66 -36.41 -8.55
CA PHE A 16 14.62 -35.53 -9.23
C PHE A 16 13.93 -34.62 -10.26
N GLY A 17 12.70 -34.18 -9.96
CA GLY A 17 11.86 -33.41 -10.88
C GLY A 17 12.43 -32.05 -11.28
N ALA A 18 13.38 -31.51 -10.50
CA ALA A 18 14.05 -30.24 -10.78
C ALA A 18 15.28 -30.37 -11.71
N GLY A 19 15.59 -31.59 -12.15
CA GLY A 19 16.77 -31.92 -12.94
C GLY A 19 17.88 -32.55 -12.11
N THR A 20 19.00 -32.88 -12.77
CA THR A 20 20.17 -33.52 -12.16
C THR A 20 21.39 -32.60 -12.26
N PRO A 21 22.19 -32.48 -11.20
CA PRO A 21 23.45 -31.75 -11.25
C PRO A 21 24.50 -32.55 -12.03
N ARG A 22 25.71 -32.00 -12.20
CA ARG A 22 26.85 -32.71 -12.81
C ARG A 22 27.19 -33.97 -12.01
N ILE A 23 27.84 -34.93 -12.68
CA ILE A 23 28.20 -36.26 -12.16
C ILE A 23 28.95 -36.20 -10.81
N ASN A 24 29.66 -35.10 -10.52
CA ASN A 24 30.48 -34.94 -9.33
C ASN A 24 29.81 -34.15 -8.19
N ASP A 25 28.54 -33.76 -8.32
CA ASP A 25 27.82 -33.00 -7.28
C ASP A 25 26.63 -33.79 -6.70
N GLY A 26 26.94 -34.76 -5.85
CA GLY A 26 25.95 -35.58 -5.17
C GLY A 26 25.15 -34.85 -4.08
N SER A 27 25.59 -33.65 -3.68
CA SER A 27 25.00 -32.91 -2.54
C SER A 27 23.57 -32.43 -2.86
N LEU A 28 23.36 -31.89 -4.07
CA LEU A 28 22.04 -31.46 -4.54
C LEU A 28 21.11 -32.63 -4.86
N LEU A 29 21.63 -33.78 -5.31
CA LEU A 29 20.84 -35.01 -5.47
C LEU A 29 20.33 -35.53 -4.13
N PHE A 30 21.20 -35.49 -3.11
CA PHE A 30 20.82 -35.87 -1.75
C PHE A 30 19.75 -34.90 -1.19
N LEU A 31 19.91 -33.59 -1.40
CA LEU A 31 18.91 -32.61 -1.00
C LEU A 31 17.55 -32.85 -1.67
N GLN A 32 17.51 -33.04 -2.99
CA GLN A 32 16.27 -33.38 -3.71
C GLN A 32 15.63 -34.66 -3.17
N HIS A 33 16.44 -35.66 -2.82
CA HIS A 33 15.93 -36.87 -2.20
C HIS A 33 15.28 -36.59 -0.84
N MET A 34 15.91 -35.80 0.03
CA MET A 34 15.31 -35.45 1.33
C MET A 34 14.03 -34.63 1.15
N ILE A 35 14.00 -33.68 0.19
CA ILE A 35 12.80 -32.91 -0.16
C ILE A 35 11.65 -33.84 -0.58
N SER A 36 11.94 -34.86 -1.40
CA SER A 36 10.92 -35.85 -1.83
C SER A 36 10.33 -36.70 -0.68
N LYS A 37 10.90 -36.60 0.52
CA LYS A 37 10.45 -37.29 1.74
C LYS A 37 9.84 -36.34 2.77
N MET A 38 9.72 -35.03 2.46
CA MET A 38 9.03 -34.10 3.34
C MET A 38 7.56 -34.50 3.53
N LYS A 39 7.08 -34.43 4.77
CA LYS A 39 5.67 -34.57 5.08
C LYS A 39 4.92 -33.33 4.55
N PRO A 40 3.71 -33.50 3.99
CA PRO A 40 2.83 -32.37 3.66
C PRO A 40 2.57 -31.48 4.90
N VAL A 41 2.26 -30.20 4.66
CA VAL A 41 2.06 -29.21 5.73
C VAL A 41 0.89 -29.60 6.64
N GLU A 42 -0.14 -30.21 6.05
CA GLU A 42 -1.33 -30.71 6.73
C GLU A 42 -1.02 -31.85 7.72
N GLN A 43 0.12 -32.54 7.53
CA GLN A 43 0.62 -33.60 8.41
C GLN A 43 1.74 -33.11 9.34
N GLY A 44 1.82 -31.80 9.54
CA GLY A 44 2.80 -31.16 10.42
C GLY A 44 4.06 -30.65 9.70
N GLY A 45 4.20 -30.87 8.38
CA GLY A 45 5.34 -30.36 7.60
C GLY A 45 6.68 -31.03 7.95
N SER A 46 7.76 -30.49 7.40
CA SER A 46 9.12 -30.98 7.61
C SER A 46 10.15 -29.85 7.52
N ARG A 47 11.23 -29.99 8.30
CA ARG A 47 12.41 -29.14 8.23
C ARG A 47 13.63 -30.01 7.98
N ILE A 48 14.47 -29.58 7.04
CA ILE A 48 15.67 -30.28 6.59
C ILE A 48 16.85 -29.34 6.77
N ALA A 49 17.99 -29.90 7.18
CA ALA A 49 19.24 -29.17 7.18
C ALA A 49 20.31 -29.93 6.39
N ILE A 50 21.12 -29.22 5.61
CA ILE A 50 22.20 -29.80 4.81
C ILE A 50 23.43 -28.88 4.84
N VAL A 51 24.62 -29.49 4.82
CA VAL A 51 25.91 -28.78 4.72
C VAL A 51 26.41 -28.86 3.29
N PHE A 52 26.76 -27.71 2.71
CA PHE A 52 27.40 -27.58 1.40
C PHE A 52 28.86 -27.13 1.56
N ASN A 53 29.74 -27.70 0.74
CA ASN A 53 31.13 -27.28 0.59
C ASN A 53 31.24 -26.36 -0.62
N GLY A 54 31.72 -25.14 -0.43
CA GLY A 54 31.72 -24.08 -1.46
C GLY A 54 30.41 -23.30 -1.46
N SER A 55 30.40 -22.10 -2.06
CA SER A 55 29.19 -21.28 -2.06
C SER A 55 28.09 -21.92 -2.91
N PRO A 56 26.98 -22.37 -2.30
CA PRO A 56 25.91 -23.02 -3.04
C PRO A 56 25.16 -22.04 -3.96
N LEU A 57 25.28 -20.73 -3.74
CA LEU A 57 24.68 -19.70 -4.60
C LEU A 57 25.46 -19.46 -5.89
N PHE A 58 26.78 -19.70 -5.91
CA PHE A 58 27.65 -19.35 -7.04
C PHE A 58 28.22 -20.57 -7.79
N THR A 59 27.79 -21.79 -7.44
CA THR A 59 28.27 -23.04 -8.06
C THR A 59 27.41 -23.44 -9.25
N GLY A 60 27.97 -23.48 -10.46
CA GLY A 60 27.28 -23.91 -11.69
C GLY A 60 26.94 -22.74 -12.62
N ALA A 61 26.93 -23.00 -13.93
CA ALA A 61 26.63 -21.99 -14.94
C ALA A 61 25.14 -21.58 -14.91
N ALA A 62 24.80 -20.44 -15.51
CA ALA A 62 23.41 -20.09 -15.76
C ALA A 62 22.71 -21.25 -16.50
N GLU A 63 21.47 -21.55 -16.11
CA GLU A 63 20.64 -22.62 -16.70
C GLU A 63 21.19 -24.06 -16.57
N SER A 64 22.27 -24.26 -15.81
CA SER A 64 22.75 -25.59 -15.46
C SER A 64 21.77 -26.33 -14.54
N GLY A 65 21.92 -27.66 -14.43
CA GLY A 65 21.12 -28.50 -13.55
C GLY A 65 21.14 -28.00 -12.09
N GLU A 66 22.30 -27.59 -11.60
CA GLU A 66 22.46 -27.01 -10.26
C GLU A 66 21.65 -25.71 -10.10
N SER A 67 21.71 -24.81 -11.08
CA SER A 67 20.96 -23.55 -11.07
C SER A 67 19.45 -23.76 -11.15
N ASN A 68 18.99 -24.75 -11.93
CA ASN A 68 17.57 -25.08 -12.03
C ASN A 68 17.03 -25.71 -10.74
N ILE A 69 17.81 -26.57 -10.07
CA ILE A 69 17.43 -27.14 -8.77
C ILE A 69 17.27 -26.03 -7.72
N ARG A 70 18.21 -25.07 -7.68
CA ARG A 70 18.11 -23.92 -6.75
C ARG A 70 16.91 -23.04 -7.04
N ARG A 71 16.70 -22.69 -8.32
CA ARG A 71 15.54 -21.94 -8.77
C ARG A 71 14.26 -22.63 -8.29
N TRP A 72 14.15 -23.94 -8.51
CA TRP A 72 13.00 -24.73 -8.08
C TRP A 72 12.78 -24.69 -6.55
N ILE A 73 13.84 -24.81 -5.75
CA ILE A 73 13.73 -24.72 -4.28
C ILE A 73 13.21 -23.32 -3.85
N LEU A 74 13.69 -22.26 -4.49
CA LEU A 74 13.29 -20.88 -4.19
C LEU A 74 11.86 -20.58 -4.67
N GLU A 75 11.48 -21.03 -5.87
CA GLU A 75 10.13 -20.87 -6.43
C GLU A 75 9.06 -21.61 -5.61
N ASN A 76 9.43 -22.71 -4.94
CA ASN A 76 8.55 -23.41 -3.99
C ASN A 76 8.64 -22.86 -2.56
N ASP A 77 9.40 -21.78 -2.35
CA ASP A 77 9.59 -21.11 -1.05
C ASP A 77 10.04 -22.05 0.08
N TRP A 78 10.89 -23.04 -0.21
CA TRP A 78 11.34 -23.99 0.82
C TRP A 78 12.63 -23.57 1.53
N LEU A 79 13.42 -22.68 0.93
CA LEU A 79 14.67 -22.22 1.56
C LEU A 79 14.34 -21.21 2.66
N GLU A 80 14.72 -21.51 3.89
CA GLU A 80 14.43 -20.67 5.06
C GLU A 80 15.66 -19.88 5.49
N ALA A 81 16.83 -20.51 5.55
CA ALA A 81 18.06 -19.83 5.92
C ALA A 81 19.32 -20.42 5.26
N ILE A 82 20.32 -19.56 5.07
CA ILE A 82 21.70 -19.90 4.70
C ILE A 82 22.63 -19.36 5.78
N VAL A 83 23.38 -20.24 6.43
CA VAL A 83 24.39 -19.88 7.42
C VAL A 83 25.79 -20.10 6.84
N ALA A 84 26.57 -19.04 6.69
CA ALA A 84 27.98 -19.15 6.33
C ALA A 84 28.80 -19.54 7.56
N LEU A 85 29.61 -20.59 7.44
CA LEU A 85 30.42 -21.14 8.54
C LEU A 85 31.92 -20.93 8.28
N PRO A 86 32.75 -20.96 9.34
CA PRO A 86 34.20 -20.84 9.21
C PRO A 86 34.79 -21.90 8.28
N GLU A 87 35.88 -21.54 7.59
CA GLU A 87 36.71 -22.50 6.86
C GLU A 87 37.46 -23.44 7.83
N GLN A 88 38.03 -24.55 7.35
CA GLN A 88 38.87 -25.45 8.16
C GLN A 88 38.14 -26.11 9.36
N LEU A 89 36.82 -26.31 9.25
CA LEU A 89 36.00 -27.08 10.20
C LEU A 89 36.04 -28.59 9.97
N PHE A 90 36.44 -29.03 8.78
CA PHE A 90 36.46 -30.44 8.38
C PHE A 90 37.85 -30.91 7.97
N TYR A 91 38.09 -32.22 8.05
CA TYR A 91 39.41 -32.85 8.03
C TYR A 91 40.18 -32.72 6.70
N ASN A 92 39.50 -32.37 5.60
CA ASN A 92 40.05 -32.47 4.23
C ASN A 92 39.70 -31.26 3.33
N THR A 93 39.24 -30.14 3.88
CA THR A 93 38.86 -28.98 3.07
C THR A 93 38.96 -27.66 3.82
N GLY A 94 39.64 -26.70 3.20
CA GLY A 94 39.66 -25.28 3.60
C GLY A 94 38.57 -24.45 2.92
N ILE A 95 37.63 -25.08 2.20
CA ILE A 95 36.62 -24.37 1.43
C ILE A 95 35.56 -23.77 2.36
N SER A 96 35.04 -22.60 1.98
CA SER A 96 33.92 -21.96 2.66
C SER A 96 32.73 -22.93 2.79
N THR A 97 32.21 -23.08 4.00
CA THR A 97 31.14 -24.04 4.32
C THR A 97 29.84 -23.28 4.51
N TYR A 98 28.73 -23.82 3.99
CA TYR A 98 27.40 -23.24 4.15
C TYR A 98 26.41 -24.26 4.69
N PHE A 99 25.57 -23.85 5.62
CA PHE A 99 24.47 -24.64 6.16
C PHE A 99 23.15 -24.12 5.60
N TRP A 100 22.40 -24.96 4.91
CA TRP A 100 21.08 -24.61 4.40
C TRP A 100 20.01 -25.22 5.29
N ILE A 101 19.04 -24.39 5.68
CA ILE A 101 17.84 -24.80 6.40
C ILE A 101 16.66 -24.65 5.46
N LEU A 102 15.96 -25.76 5.22
CA LEU A 102 14.76 -25.80 4.39
C LEU A 102 13.54 -26.16 5.25
N SER A 103 12.42 -25.50 5.01
CA SER A 103 11.15 -25.77 5.68
C SER A 103 10.03 -25.63 4.67
N ASN A 104 9.13 -26.63 4.58
CA ASN A 104 7.88 -26.47 3.83
C ASN A 104 6.77 -25.85 4.67
N ARG A 105 7.05 -25.52 5.94
CA ARG A 105 6.13 -24.91 6.89
C ARG A 105 6.75 -23.62 7.44
N LYS A 106 7.10 -22.70 6.55
CA LYS A 106 7.58 -21.37 6.92
C LYS A 106 6.43 -20.59 7.55
N ALA A 107 6.76 -19.73 8.51
CA ALA A 107 5.78 -18.78 9.04
C ALA A 107 5.32 -17.85 7.89
N PRO A 108 4.04 -17.42 7.86
CA PRO A 108 3.53 -16.57 6.78
C PRO A 108 4.36 -15.31 6.52
N ALA A 109 4.93 -14.71 7.58
CA ALA A 109 5.76 -13.52 7.48
C ALA A 109 7.15 -13.74 6.83
N LEU A 110 7.59 -15.01 6.74
CA LEU A 110 8.83 -15.43 6.10
C LEU A 110 8.64 -15.89 4.66
N LYS A 111 7.41 -15.81 4.13
CA LYS A 111 7.12 -16.22 2.76
C LYS A 111 7.97 -15.41 1.78
N ASP A 112 8.56 -16.10 0.81
CA ASP A 112 9.42 -15.55 -0.24
C ASP A 112 10.71 -14.86 0.28
N LYS A 113 11.06 -15.05 1.56
CA LYS A 113 12.27 -14.51 2.20
C LYS A 113 13.26 -15.60 2.60
N VAL A 114 14.56 -15.31 2.52
CA VAL A 114 15.63 -16.19 2.98
C VAL A 114 16.50 -15.46 4.00
N ILE A 115 16.71 -16.07 5.16
CA ILE A 115 17.58 -15.52 6.21
C ILE A 115 19.04 -15.81 5.86
N LEU A 116 19.89 -14.79 5.89
CA LEU A 116 21.33 -14.92 5.70
C LEU A 116 22.04 -14.67 7.03
N LEU A 117 22.81 -15.65 7.50
CA LEU A 117 23.57 -15.57 8.75
C LEU A 117 25.06 -15.74 8.48
N ASP A 118 25.87 -14.85 9.03
CA ASP A 118 27.32 -14.93 8.94
C ASP A 118 27.93 -15.41 10.25
N GLY A 119 28.31 -16.68 10.30
CA GLY A 119 29.01 -17.29 11.41
C GLY A 119 30.50 -17.51 11.15
N ARG A 120 31.10 -16.93 10.11
CA ARG A 120 32.50 -17.21 9.71
C ARG A 120 33.53 -16.89 10.79
N GLU A 121 33.22 -15.96 11.68
CA GLU A 121 34.05 -15.59 12.84
C GLU A 121 33.74 -16.39 14.11
N CYS A 122 32.72 -17.26 14.08
CA CYS A 122 32.39 -18.14 15.19
C CYS A 122 33.30 -19.38 15.19
N TRP A 123 34.53 -19.22 15.68
CA TRP A 123 35.42 -20.34 15.91
C TRP A 123 36.39 -20.14 17.07
N SER A 124 36.97 -21.25 17.51
CA SER A 124 38.15 -21.31 18.36
C SER A 124 39.22 -22.21 17.75
N LYS A 125 40.48 -21.86 17.97
CA LYS A 125 41.61 -22.64 17.46
C LYS A 125 41.70 -23.98 18.17
N MET A 126 41.83 -25.06 17.41
CA MET A 126 42.07 -26.38 17.98
C MET A 126 43.48 -26.47 18.56
N ARG A 127 43.61 -27.14 19.73
CA ARG A 127 44.90 -27.42 20.36
C ARG A 127 45.82 -28.28 19.49
N LYS A 128 45.24 -29.24 18.75
CA LYS A 128 45.93 -30.11 17.80
C LYS A 128 45.13 -30.14 16.50
N SER A 129 45.74 -29.74 15.40
CA SER A 129 45.10 -29.84 14.08
C SER A 129 44.96 -31.30 13.65
N LEU A 130 43.92 -31.59 12.88
CA LEU A 130 43.65 -32.92 12.32
C LEU A 130 43.46 -32.77 10.81
N GLY A 131 44.52 -33.03 10.04
CA GLY A 131 44.55 -32.68 8.62
C GLY A 131 44.43 -31.16 8.43
N ASP A 132 43.50 -30.74 7.57
CA ASP A 132 43.19 -29.32 7.36
C ASP A 132 42.25 -28.74 8.43
N LYS A 133 41.71 -29.58 9.32
CA LYS A 133 40.85 -29.12 10.41
C LYS A 133 41.67 -28.40 11.48
N ARG A 134 41.41 -27.10 11.65
CA ARG A 134 42.10 -26.24 12.63
C ARG A 134 41.15 -25.48 13.54
N LYS A 135 39.86 -25.46 13.21
CA LYS A 135 38.84 -24.69 13.90
C LYS A 135 37.76 -25.63 14.45
N LEU A 136 37.22 -25.25 15.60
CA LEU A 136 36.00 -25.81 16.17
C LEU A 136 35.07 -24.66 16.54
N ILE A 137 33.76 -24.87 16.51
CA ILE A 137 32.78 -23.92 17.03
C ILE A 137 32.41 -24.40 18.43
N PRO A 138 32.78 -23.68 19.50
CA PRO A 138 32.46 -24.09 20.86
C PRO A 138 30.97 -23.85 21.16
N ASP A 139 30.44 -24.57 22.16
CA ASP A 139 29.00 -24.64 22.45
C ASP A 139 28.36 -23.26 22.75
N ASP A 140 29.12 -22.34 23.34
CA ASP A 140 28.71 -20.96 23.59
C ASP A 140 28.48 -20.17 22.29
N GLN A 141 29.34 -20.36 21.30
CA GLN A 141 29.20 -19.73 19.99
C GLN A 141 28.09 -20.40 19.16
N ILE A 142 27.89 -21.71 19.31
CA ILE A 142 26.73 -22.41 18.73
C ILE A 142 25.43 -21.86 19.31
N ALA A 143 25.37 -21.68 20.63
CA ALA A 143 24.21 -21.09 21.31
C ALA A 143 23.96 -19.67 20.81
N SER A 144 25.00 -18.83 20.72
CA SER A 144 24.90 -17.46 20.19
C SER A 144 24.36 -17.44 18.76
N LEU A 145 24.91 -18.25 17.85
CA LEU A 145 24.40 -18.36 16.47
C LEU A 145 22.94 -18.84 16.42
N THR A 146 22.56 -19.74 17.31
CA THR A 146 21.19 -20.26 17.40
C THR A 146 20.23 -19.18 17.88
N GLU A 147 20.61 -18.36 18.85
CA GLU A 147 19.81 -17.22 19.30
C GLU A 147 19.70 -16.16 18.20
N ILE A 148 20.79 -15.79 17.53
CA ILE A 148 20.74 -14.86 16.39
C ILE A 148 19.79 -15.38 15.29
N TYR A 149 19.79 -16.68 15.01
CA TYR A 149 18.85 -17.27 14.07
C TYR A 149 17.40 -17.20 14.55
N LYS A 150 17.11 -17.44 15.83
CA LYS A 150 15.76 -17.27 16.41
C LYS A 150 15.32 -15.81 16.34
N ASP A 151 16.19 -14.89 16.73
CA ASP A 151 15.93 -13.46 16.65
C ASP A 151 15.68 -13.04 15.20
N ALA A 152 16.46 -13.54 14.24
CA ALA A 152 16.22 -13.28 12.83
C ALA A 152 14.86 -13.81 12.35
N LEU A 153 14.41 -14.97 12.84
CA LEU A 153 13.06 -15.49 12.55
C LEU A 153 11.97 -14.59 13.16
N THR A 154 12.17 -14.11 14.39
CA THR A 154 11.24 -13.19 15.08
C THR A 154 11.21 -11.83 14.40
N ILE A 155 12.36 -11.20 14.17
CA ILE A 155 12.51 -9.92 13.48
C ILE A 155 11.95 -10.01 12.07
N ALA A 156 12.23 -11.06 11.31
CA ALA A 156 11.64 -11.25 9.98
C ALA A 156 10.13 -11.48 10.02
N GLY A 157 9.60 -11.94 11.16
CA GLY A 157 8.18 -12.01 11.49
C GLY A 157 7.54 -10.67 11.87
N GLU A 158 8.26 -9.86 12.64
CA GLU A 158 7.85 -8.56 13.19
C GLU A 158 8.24 -7.38 12.31
N LEU A 159 8.94 -7.66 11.20
CA LEU A 159 9.69 -6.66 10.45
C LEU A 159 8.75 -5.55 9.99
N VAL A 160 9.07 -4.35 10.48
CA VAL A 160 8.57 -3.09 9.96
C VAL A 160 9.02 -3.03 8.50
N GLU A 161 8.14 -3.43 7.58
CA GLU A 161 8.44 -3.50 6.17
C GLU A 161 8.35 -2.09 5.60
N TYR A 162 9.44 -1.59 5.04
CA TYR A 162 9.41 -0.33 4.30
C TYR A 162 8.53 -0.50 3.05
N LEU A 163 7.40 0.22 3.01
CA LEU A 163 6.45 0.14 1.89
C LEU A 163 6.79 1.13 0.77
N GLY A 164 7.56 2.18 1.07
CA GLY A 164 8.03 3.12 0.08
C GLY A 164 8.27 4.54 0.59
N ARG A 165 8.86 5.35 -0.27
CA ARG A 165 8.99 6.80 -0.09
C ARG A 165 7.90 7.47 -0.91
N GLY A 166 7.02 8.20 -0.25
CA GLY A 166 6.16 9.17 -0.93
C GLY A 166 6.89 10.51 -1.09
N GLY A 167 6.32 11.44 -1.85
CA GLY A 167 6.86 12.80 -1.99
C GLY A 167 7.06 13.53 -0.64
N TYR A 168 6.29 13.15 0.38
CA TYR A 168 6.15 13.88 1.64
C TYR A 168 6.68 13.11 2.86
N GLY A 169 7.23 11.92 2.67
CA GLY A 169 7.54 11.05 3.80
C GLY A 169 7.84 9.60 3.46
N GLU A 170 8.05 8.80 4.49
CA GLU A 170 8.26 7.36 4.40
C GLU A 170 7.03 6.62 4.92
N VAL A 171 6.63 5.56 4.23
CA VAL A 171 5.52 4.70 4.65
C VAL A 171 6.07 3.35 5.05
N TRP A 172 5.71 2.93 6.24
CA TRP A 172 6.16 1.69 6.86
C TRP A 172 4.96 0.83 7.23
N LYS A 173 5.06 -0.46 6.98
CA LYS A 173 4.13 -1.45 7.52
C LYS A 173 4.52 -1.72 8.97
N GLY A 174 3.55 -1.67 9.86
CA GLY A 174 3.71 -2.04 11.26
C GLY A 174 2.75 -3.15 11.66
N PHE A 175 2.89 -3.57 12.91
CA PHE A 175 1.95 -4.46 13.57
C PHE A 175 1.55 -3.86 14.92
N ASP A 176 0.26 -3.60 15.07
CA ASP A 176 -0.33 -3.15 16.32
C ASP A 176 -0.56 -4.36 17.23
N GLN A 177 0.35 -4.55 18.19
CA GLN A 177 0.34 -5.68 19.11
C GLN A 177 -0.89 -5.69 20.03
N SER A 178 -1.47 -4.53 20.31
CA SER A 178 -2.61 -4.42 21.23
C SER A 178 -3.92 -4.88 20.58
N LEU A 179 -4.04 -4.68 19.28
CA LEU A 179 -5.22 -5.00 18.48
C LEU A 179 -5.00 -6.16 17.49
N ASP A 180 -3.85 -6.83 17.56
CA ASP A 180 -3.48 -7.99 16.74
C ASP A 180 -3.70 -7.78 15.23
N ARG A 181 -3.22 -6.63 14.71
CA ARG A 181 -3.48 -6.22 13.31
C ARG A 181 -2.30 -5.52 12.66
N HIS A 182 -2.20 -5.65 11.33
CA HIS A 182 -1.26 -4.85 10.55
C HIS A 182 -1.76 -3.43 10.31
N VAL A 183 -0.83 -2.47 10.34
CA VAL A 183 -1.08 -1.04 10.12
C VAL A 183 -0.06 -0.47 9.14
N ALA A 184 -0.37 0.69 8.56
CA ALA A 184 0.59 1.51 7.83
C ALA A 184 0.88 2.79 8.63
N ALA A 185 2.15 3.14 8.77
CA ALA A 185 2.61 4.34 9.44
C ALA A 185 3.34 5.23 8.44
N LYS A 186 2.80 6.42 8.18
CA LYS A 186 3.41 7.43 7.32
C LYS A 186 4.11 8.48 8.19
N PHE A 187 5.40 8.69 7.95
CA PHE A 187 6.23 9.66 8.68
C PHE A 187 6.58 10.85 7.80
N ILE A 188 6.37 12.07 8.32
CA ILE A 188 6.80 13.32 7.70
C ILE A 188 8.00 13.83 8.50
N ARG A 189 9.15 13.89 7.86
CA ARG A 189 10.41 14.21 8.54
C ARG A 189 10.47 15.67 8.97
N SER A 190 10.96 15.91 10.18
CA SER A 190 11.05 17.25 10.77
C SER A 190 12.07 18.16 10.09
N ASP A 191 13.08 17.60 9.42
CA ASP A 191 14.12 18.35 8.69
C ASP A 191 13.61 19.04 7.41
N ARG A 192 12.37 18.75 7.00
CA ARG A 192 11.68 19.48 5.93
C ARG A 192 11.23 20.87 6.34
N PHE A 193 11.23 21.19 7.64
CA PHE A 193 10.80 22.48 8.17
C PHE A 193 12.02 23.23 8.72
N PRO A 194 12.57 24.20 7.98
CA PRO A 194 13.83 24.85 8.34
C PRO A 194 13.69 25.78 9.55
N THR A 195 12.48 26.24 9.88
CA THR A 195 12.21 27.10 11.05
C THR A 195 11.17 26.48 11.99
N PRO A 196 11.25 26.76 13.30
CA PRO A 196 10.27 26.31 14.28
C PRO A 196 8.83 26.75 13.96
N GLU A 197 8.65 27.97 13.44
CA GLU A 197 7.34 28.54 13.12
C GLU A 197 6.66 27.80 11.97
N LEU A 198 7.41 27.50 10.91
CA LEU A 198 6.91 26.72 9.77
C LEU A 198 6.57 25.29 10.19
N ARG A 199 7.34 24.71 11.12
CA ARG A 199 7.08 23.38 11.67
C ARG A 199 5.79 23.36 12.49
N GLU A 200 5.58 24.36 13.32
CA GLU A 200 4.37 24.47 14.14
C GLU A 200 3.12 24.65 13.26
N GLU A 201 3.20 25.53 12.24
CA GLU A 201 2.12 25.70 11.27
C GLU A 201 1.81 24.40 10.51
N ALA A 202 2.84 23.67 10.09
CA ALA A 202 2.71 22.39 9.43
C ALA A 202 2.06 21.34 10.35
N GLU A 203 2.50 21.23 11.60
CA GLU A 203 1.90 20.31 12.58
C GLU A 203 0.41 20.61 12.82
N GLN A 204 0.06 21.90 12.94
CA GLN A 204 -1.34 22.32 13.09
C GLN A 204 -2.19 21.93 11.87
N ARG A 205 -1.68 22.17 10.65
CA ARG A 205 -2.33 21.77 9.40
C ARG A 205 -2.48 20.26 9.28
N PHE A 206 -1.41 19.51 9.57
CA PHE A 206 -1.39 18.05 9.55
C PHE A 206 -2.43 17.46 10.49
N ARG A 207 -2.48 17.93 11.74
CA ARG A 207 -3.49 17.49 12.72
C ARG A 207 -4.90 17.87 12.28
N ARG A 208 -5.10 19.07 11.72
CA ARG A 208 -6.40 19.51 11.23
C ARG A 208 -6.91 18.58 10.12
N GLU A 209 -6.08 18.31 9.11
CA GLU A 209 -6.46 17.48 7.97
C GLU A 209 -6.67 16.03 8.37
N ALA A 210 -5.77 15.45 9.18
CA ALA A 210 -5.95 14.10 9.66
C ALA A 210 -7.24 13.93 10.48
N ARG A 211 -7.62 14.93 11.28
CA ARG A 211 -8.90 14.93 12.03
C ARG A 211 -10.12 14.99 11.10
N VAL A 212 -10.06 15.76 10.03
CA VAL A 212 -11.15 15.82 9.04
C VAL A 212 -11.25 14.49 8.31
N THR A 213 -10.13 13.95 7.82
CA THR A 213 -10.08 12.64 7.16
C THR A 213 -10.58 11.51 8.08
N ALA A 214 -10.25 11.54 9.38
CA ALA A 214 -10.70 10.54 10.35
C ALA A 214 -12.23 10.56 10.59
N ARG A 215 -12.92 11.67 10.27
CA ARG A 215 -14.38 11.76 10.35
C ARG A 215 -15.08 11.22 9.12
N ILE A 216 -14.37 11.09 8.00
CA ILE A 216 -14.95 10.57 6.76
C ILE A 216 -15.27 9.09 6.94
N GLN A 217 -16.55 8.78 6.99
CA GLN A 217 -17.06 7.41 7.00
C GLN A 217 -17.33 6.98 5.57
N HIS A 218 -16.27 6.54 4.88
CA HIS A 218 -16.41 5.97 3.55
C HIS A 218 -15.48 4.76 3.36
N PRO A 219 -15.98 3.62 2.89
CA PRO A 219 -15.17 2.41 2.62
C PRO A 219 -13.97 2.62 1.68
N GLY A 220 -14.07 3.56 0.74
CA GLY A 220 -12.97 3.98 -0.14
C GLY A 220 -11.93 4.92 0.51
N VAL A 221 -12.06 5.25 1.80
CA VAL A 221 -11.08 6.03 2.56
C VAL A 221 -10.43 5.12 3.61
N PRO A 222 -9.09 5.03 3.69
CA PRO A 222 -8.42 4.28 4.74
C PRO A 222 -8.73 4.83 6.14
N ILE A 223 -9.00 3.93 7.08
CA ILE A 223 -9.27 4.33 8.47
C ILE A 223 -7.99 4.91 9.06
N ILE A 224 -8.08 6.10 9.66
CA ILE A 224 -7.00 6.66 10.48
C ILE A 224 -7.13 6.06 11.88
N HIS A 225 -6.06 5.45 12.37
CA HIS A 225 -6.01 4.82 13.69
C HIS A 225 -5.43 5.75 14.74
N ASP A 226 -4.36 6.48 14.39
CA ASP A 226 -3.68 7.38 15.33
C ASP A 226 -2.88 8.47 14.60
N ILE A 227 -2.59 9.56 15.30
CA ILE A 227 -1.70 10.63 14.84
C ILE A 227 -0.84 11.12 15.99
N GLY A 228 0.40 11.48 15.70
CA GLY A 228 1.27 12.03 16.73
C GLY A 228 2.62 12.45 16.23
N THR A 229 3.55 12.50 17.16
CA THR A 229 4.96 12.80 16.90
C THR A 229 5.85 11.72 17.48
N HIS A 230 6.92 11.36 16.75
CA HIS A 230 7.92 10.41 17.21
C HIS A 230 9.30 10.92 16.86
N LYS A 231 10.16 11.15 17.87
CA LYS A 231 11.51 11.72 17.71
C LYS A 231 11.55 13.02 16.90
N GLY A 232 10.45 13.78 16.94
CA GLY A 232 10.29 15.02 16.21
C GLY A 232 9.59 14.89 14.85
N ASP A 233 9.51 13.69 14.27
CA ASP A 233 8.78 13.48 13.02
C ASP A 233 7.28 13.35 13.30
N LEU A 234 6.45 13.90 12.41
CA LEU A 234 5.01 13.70 12.48
C LEU A 234 4.68 12.31 11.94
N TYR A 235 3.75 11.59 12.56
CA TYR A 235 3.26 10.31 12.03
C TYR A 235 1.74 10.27 11.90
N LEU A 236 1.30 9.56 10.86
CA LEU A 236 -0.09 9.15 10.64
C LEU A 236 -0.13 7.62 10.61
N MET A 237 -0.81 7.02 11.58
CA MET A 237 -1.09 5.59 11.59
C MET A 237 -2.46 5.34 10.97
N MET A 238 -2.50 4.49 9.96
CA MET A 238 -3.70 4.22 9.17
C MET A 238 -3.83 2.73 8.84
N GLN A 239 -5.01 2.36 8.35
CA GLN A 239 -5.29 1.04 7.81
C GLN A 239 -4.24 0.66 6.77
N LEU A 240 -3.63 -0.52 6.92
CA LEU A 240 -2.83 -1.11 5.84
C LEU A 240 -3.77 -1.57 4.72
N VAL A 241 -3.70 -0.91 3.57
CA VAL A 241 -4.50 -1.27 2.40
C VAL A 241 -3.90 -2.48 1.70
N GLN A 242 -4.70 -3.53 1.55
CA GLN A 242 -4.36 -4.72 0.78
C GLN A 242 -4.92 -4.59 -0.63
N GLY A 243 -4.06 -4.70 -1.65
CA GLY A 243 -4.47 -4.56 -3.05
C GLY A 243 -3.33 -4.12 -3.95
N TYR A 244 -3.68 -3.78 -5.19
CA TYR A 244 -2.74 -3.32 -6.21
C TYR A 244 -2.85 -1.82 -6.36
N ARG A 245 -1.71 -1.12 -6.38
CA ARG A 245 -1.71 0.30 -6.76
C ARG A 245 -2.08 0.45 -8.23
N VAL A 246 -2.88 1.46 -8.52
CA VAL A 246 -3.42 1.66 -9.88
C VAL A 246 -2.34 2.01 -10.89
N ASP A 247 -1.26 2.68 -10.49
CA ASP A 247 -0.12 2.91 -11.39
C ASP A 247 0.54 1.59 -11.85
N HIS A 248 0.76 0.63 -10.94
CA HIS A 248 1.25 -0.70 -11.32
C HIS A 248 0.25 -1.47 -12.21
N LEU A 249 -1.06 -1.25 -12.03
CA LEU A 249 -2.07 -1.83 -12.93
C LEU A 249 -1.92 -1.30 -14.36
N ILE A 250 -1.69 0.00 -14.51
CA ILE A 250 -1.46 0.65 -15.80
C ILE A 250 -0.17 0.11 -16.42
N GLU A 251 0.92 0.02 -15.66
CA GLU A 251 2.20 -0.54 -16.14
C GLU A 251 2.05 -1.99 -16.63
N HIS A 252 1.31 -2.81 -15.89
CA HIS A 252 1.17 -4.24 -16.19
C HIS A 252 0.22 -4.52 -17.36
N HIS A 253 -0.96 -3.88 -17.37
CA HIS A 253 -2.00 -4.12 -18.38
C HIS A 253 -1.89 -3.19 -19.60
N ARG A 254 -1.02 -2.18 -19.55
CA ARG A 254 -0.94 -1.01 -20.44
C ARG A 254 -2.20 -0.16 -20.43
N ARG A 255 -3.38 -0.72 -20.74
CA ARG A 255 -4.67 -0.03 -20.72
C ARG A 255 -5.74 -0.91 -20.09
N LEU A 256 -6.61 -0.34 -19.28
CA LEU A 256 -7.69 -1.08 -18.62
C LEU A 256 -8.93 -1.18 -19.53
N PRO A 257 -9.77 -2.21 -19.39
CA PRO A 257 -11.10 -2.24 -20.00
C PRO A 257 -11.91 -0.98 -19.61
N VAL A 258 -12.72 -0.46 -20.54
CA VAL A 258 -13.51 0.76 -20.31
C VAL A 258 -14.38 0.63 -19.05
N ALA A 259 -14.96 -0.55 -18.83
CA ALA A 259 -15.77 -0.83 -17.64
C ALA A 259 -14.99 -0.71 -16.33
N TRP A 260 -13.72 -1.15 -16.31
CA TRP A 260 -12.87 -1.01 -15.14
C TRP A 260 -12.42 0.44 -14.92
N ALA A 261 -12.07 1.17 -15.98
CA ALA A 261 -11.75 2.58 -15.86
C ALA A 261 -12.96 3.38 -15.32
N ALA A 262 -14.16 3.08 -15.81
CA ALA A 262 -15.40 3.68 -15.34
C ALA A 262 -15.69 3.32 -13.87
N ALA A 263 -15.55 2.04 -13.49
CA ALA A 263 -15.79 1.59 -12.12
C ALA A 263 -14.82 2.23 -11.12
N ILE A 264 -13.54 2.32 -11.48
CA ILE A 264 -12.53 3.00 -10.67
C ILE A 264 -12.87 4.49 -10.54
N GLY A 265 -13.17 5.16 -11.66
CA GLY A 265 -13.56 6.56 -11.67
C GLY A 265 -14.81 6.85 -10.82
N ALA A 266 -15.83 6.00 -10.92
CA ALA A 266 -17.06 6.14 -10.15
C ALA A 266 -16.80 5.98 -8.65
N GLN A 267 -16.00 5.00 -8.23
CA GLN A 267 -15.65 4.84 -6.82
C GLN A 267 -14.82 6.03 -6.28
N ILE A 268 -13.92 6.59 -7.10
CA ILE A 268 -13.20 7.83 -6.75
C ILE A 268 -14.20 8.99 -6.60
N CYS A 269 -15.18 9.12 -7.49
CA CYS A 269 -16.21 10.17 -7.40
C CYS A 269 -17.05 10.06 -6.11
N ALA A 270 -17.42 8.85 -5.71
CA ALA A 270 -18.14 8.61 -4.45
C ALA A 270 -17.31 9.09 -3.24
N VAL A 271 -16.01 8.75 -3.23
CA VAL A 271 -15.05 9.21 -2.22
C VAL A 271 -14.91 10.74 -2.21
N LEU A 272 -14.69 11.35 -3.38
CA LEU A 272 -14.55 12.81 -3.50
C LEU A 272 -15.81 13.56 -3.09
N THR A 273 -17.00 13.02 -3.40
CA THR A 273 -18.28 13.62 -3.00
C THR A 273 -18.37 13.79 -1.48
N VAL A 274 -18.03 12.74 -0.72
CA VAL A 274 -18.06 12.80 0.74
C VAL A 274 -16.95 13.71 1.27
N ALA A 275 -15.75 13.65 0.70
CA ALA A 275 -14.64 14.52 1.12
C ALA A 275 -14.95 16.01 0.89
N HIS A 276 -15.46 16.36 -0.29
CA HIS A 276 -15.79 17.74 -0.66
C HIS A 276 -16.94 18.30 0.18
N ALA A 277 -17.90 17.48 0.59
CA ALA A 277 -18.96 17.88 1.53
C ALA A 277 -18.41 18.30 2.90
N GLU A 278 -17.32 17.69 3.34
CA GLU A 278 -16.57 18.05 4.56
C GLU A 278 -15.49 19.12 4.31
N SER A 279 -15.52 19.78 3.15
CA SER A 279 -14.51 20.77 2.71
C SER A 279 -13.07 20.23 2.65
N LEU A 280 -12.91 18.91 2.50
CA LEU A 280 -11.63 18.25 2.34
C LEU A 280 -11.33 18.05 0.85
N ILE A 281 -10.28 18.70 0.35
CA ILE A 281 -9.80 18.59 -1.03
C ILE A 281 -8.61 17.63 -1.05
N HIS A 282 -8.54 16.73 -2.03
CA HIS A 282 -7.49 15.73 -2.12
C HIS A 282 -6.12 16.32 -2.45
N ARG A 283 -6.05 17.20 -3.46
CA ARG A 283 -4.86 17.97 -3.91
C ARG A 283 -3.74 17.21 -4.64
N ASP A 284 -3.58 15.91 -4.43
CA ASP A 284 -2.57 15.08 -5.12
C ASP A 284 -3.16 13.79 -5.70
N LEU A 285 -4.31 13.88 -6.38
CA LEU A 285 -5.00 12.70 -6.92
C LEU A 285 -4.24 12.18 -8.14
N LYS A 286 -3.77 10.92 -8.07
CA LYS A 286 -2.99 10.26 -9.12
C LYS A 286 -3.00 8.74 -8.95
N PRO A 287 -2.62 7.95 -9.97
CA PRO A 287 -2.67 6.48 -9.91
C PRO A 287 -1.89 5.86 -8.74
N SER A 288 -0.77 6.45 -8.32
CA SER A 288 0.02 5.94 -7.18
C SER A 288 -0.63 6.15 -5.80
N ASN A 289 -1.65 7.01 -5.70
CA ASN A 289 -2.45 7.23 -4.48
C ASN A 289 -3.77 6.45 -4.50
N LEU A 290 -3.95 5.54 -5.47
CA LEU A 290 -5.15 4.75 -5.64
C LEU A 290 -4.81 3.27 -5.52
N PHE A 291 -5.63 2.52 -4.78
CA PHE A 291 -5.53 1.07 -4.64
C PHE A 291 -6.79 0.40 -5.13
N LEU A 292 -6.63 -0.66 -5.93
CA LEU A 292 -7.68 -1.63 -6.22
C LEU A 292 -7.52 -2.83 -5.30
N CYS A 293 -8.47 -3.02 -4.39
CA CYS A 293 -8.51 -4.14 -3.47
C CYS A 293 -8.97 -5.42 -4.19
N PRO A 294 -8.64 -6.62 -3.67
CA PRO A 294 -9.02 -7.90 -4.29
C PRO A 294 -10.54 -8.12 -4.42
N ASP A 295 -11.32 -7.45 -3.58
CA ASP A 295 -12.79 -7.42 -3.63
C ASP A 295 -13.35 -6.43 -4.66
N GLY A 296 -12.48 -5.72 -5.39
CA GLY A 296 -12.82 -4.70 -6.38
C GLY A 296 -13.05 -3.30 -5.80
N THR A 297 -12.96 -3.12 -4.48
CA THR A 297 -13.09 -1.81 -3.85
C THR A 297 -11.89 -0.92 -4.21
N VAL A 298 -12.14 0.35 -4.51
CA VAL A 298 -11.08 1.36 -4.70
C VAL A 298 -10.89 2.15 -3.42
N LYS A 299 -9.63 2.24 -2.97
CA LYS A 299 -9.23 3.10 -1.86
C LYS A 299 -8.39 4.27 -2.35
N VAL A 300 -8.73 5.47 -1.89
CA VAL A 300 -8.04 6.73 -2.18
C VAL A 300 -7.21 7.12 -0.95
N LEU A 301 -5.89 7.20 -1.12
CA LEU A 301 -4.93 7.48 -0.06
C LEU A 301 -4.48 8.95 -0.11
N ASP A 302 -3.84 9.41 0.97
CA ASP A 302 -3.08 10.67 0.99
C ASP A 302 -3.89 11.96 0.78
N PHE A 303 -5.12 12.00 1.30
CA PHE A 303 -5.91 13.22 1.40
C PHE A 303 -5.17 14.35 2.09
N GLY A 304 -4.98 15.48 1.39
CA GLY A 304 -4.63 16.76 2.00
C GLY A 304 -3.18 16.90 2.45
N ILE A 305 -2.47 15.80 2.80
CA ILE A 305 -1.15 15.77 3.46
C ILE A 305 -0.10 16.67 2.77
N VAL A 306 -0.25 16.93 1.47
CA VAL A 306 0.60 17.87 0.70
C VAL A 306 0.55 19.30 1.23
N ALA A 307 -0.59 19.79 1.72
CA ALA A 307 -0.76 21.17 2.16
C ALA A 307 -0.14 21.49 3.52
N VAL A 308 0.33 20.46 4.22
CA VAL A 308 1.12 20.54 5.44
C VAL A 308 2.42 21.33 5.21
N LEU A 309 2.94 21.33 3.97
CA LEU A 309 4.17 22.05 3.62
C LEU A 309 3.97 23.53 3.23
N GLY A 310 2.74 24.05 3.25
CA GLY A 310 2.48 25.46 2.90
C GLY A 310 2.19 25.69 1.42
N SER A 311 1.41 26.73 1.12
CA SER A 311 1.00 27.10 -0.25
C SER A 311 2.09 27.84 -1.03
N GLY A 312 3.10 28.38 -0.34
CA GLY A 312 4.19 29.17 -0.93
C GLY A 312 5.25 28.33 -1.64
N ASP A 313 5.36 27.05 -1.29
CA ASP A 313 6.39 26.19 -1.85
C ASP A 313 5.99 25.66 -3.23
N ILE A 314 4.70 25.41 -3.51
CA ILE A 314 4.24 24.77 -4.77
C ILE A 314 4.71 25.55 -6.02
N THR A 315 4.73 26.88 -5.94
CA THR A 315 5.17 27.77 -7.03
C THR A 315 6.69 28.00 -7.08
N GLN A 316 7.43 27.82 -5.98
CA GLN A 316 8.89 27.88 -5.96
C GLN A 316 9.55 26.54 -6.31
N ILE A 317 8.93 25.43 -5.91
CA ILE A 317 9.27 24.04 -6.19
C ILE A 317 9.41 23.77 -7.70
N THR A 318 8.48 24.29 -8.50
CA THR A 318 8.48 24.10 -9.96
C THR A 318 9.62 24.85 -10.67
N ARG A 319 10.21 25.88 -10.04
CA ARG A 319 11.35 26.64 -10.60
C ARG A 319 12.71 25.97 -10.37
N ALA A 320 12.84 25.13 -9.34
CA ALA A 320 14.12 24.51 -8.97
C ALA A 320 14.31 23.09 -9.54
N GLY A 321 13.31 22.49 -10.19
CA GLY A 321 13.40 21.13 -10.74
C GLY A 321 13.44 19.99 -9.70
N GLU A 322 13.59 20.31 -8.42
CA GLU A 322 13.60 19.38 -7.29
C GLU A 322 12.26 19.40 -6.54
N GLY A 323 11.16 19.12 -7.25
CA GLY A 323 9.83 19.38 -6.74
C GLY A 323 9.20 18.32 -5.83
N LEU A 324 8.62 18.79 -4.72
CA LEU A 324 7.67 18.06 -3.87
C LEU A 324 6.33 17.90 -4.59
N GLY A 325 6.14 16.78 -5.28
CA GLY A 325 4.90 16.41 -5.97
C GLY A 325 5.13 16.06 -7.44
N THR A 326 4.22 15.28 -8.01
CA THR A 326 4.29 14.85 -9.41
C THR A 326 3.42 15.79 -10.24
N PRO A 327 3.97 16.79 -10.96
CA PRO A 327 3.18 17.85 -11.60
C PRO A 327 2.26 17.37 -12.74
N PHE A 328 2.39 16.11 -13.15
CA PHE A 328 1.70 15.50 -14.29
C PHE A 328 0.18 15.35 -14.13
N TYR A 329 -0.36 15.61 -12.94
CA TYR A 329 -1.80 15.55 -12.65
C TYR A 329 -2.35 16.90 -12.15
N MET A 330 -1.50 17.94 -12.11
CA MET A 330 -1.85 19.22 -11.52
C MET A 330 -2.76 20.03 -12.45
N SER A 331 -3.86 20.54 -11.91
CA SER A 331 -4.76 21.44 -12.62
C SER A 331 -4.10 22.78 -12.95
N PRO A 332 -4.52 23.49 -14.02
CA PRO A 332 -3.95 24.78 -14.40
C PRO A 332 -3.96 25.82 -13.27
N GLU A 333 -5.06 25.91 -12.53
CA GLU A 333 -5.21 26.84 -11.41
C GLU A 333 -4.30 26.51 -10.23
N MET A 334 -4.01 25.23 -9.99
CA MET A 334 -3.02 24.80 -8.99
C MET A 334 -1.61 25.19 -9.40
N SER A 335 -1.26 25.02 -10.68
CA SER A 335 0.07 25.40 -11.20
C SER A 335 0.29 26.91 -11.21
N LEU A 336 -0.76 27.70 -11.45
CA LEU A 336 -0.68 29.18 -11.52
C LEU A 336 -0.82 29.84 -10.15
N MET A 337 -1.79 29.41 -9.35
CA MET A 337 -2.24 30.11 -8.14
C MET A 337 -1.94 29.34 -6.85
N GLY A 338 -1.47 28.09 -6.93
CA GLY A 338 -1.23 27.24 -5.76
C GLY A 338 -2.47 26.95 -4.92
N THR A 339 -3.66 27.18 -5.47
CA THR A 339 -4.93 27.10 -4.74
C THR A 339 -5.73 25.89 -5.20
N ALA A 340 -5.93 24.94 -4.31
CA ALA A 340 -6.71 23.74 -4.59
C ALA A 340 -8.20 24.00 -4.38
N SER A 341 -9.02 23.38 -5.23
CA SER A 341 -10.48 23.40 -5.12
C SER A 341 -11.06 22.02 -5.46
N PRO A 342 -12.35 21.76 -5.19
CA PRO A 342 -13.04 20.57 -5.71
C PRO A 342 -12.84 20.38 -7.23
N GLN A 343 -12.81 21.48 -7.98
CA GLN A 343 -12.59 21.45 -9.43
C GLN A 343 -11.18 21.00 -9.81
N SER A 344 -10.18 21.26 -8.96
CA SER A 344 -8.81 20.81 -9.18
C SER A 344 -8.68 19.29 -9.02
N ASP A 345 -9.42 18.68 -8.08
CA ASP A 345 -9.50 17.22 -7.96
C ASP A 345 -10.22 16.59 -9.17
N LEU A 346 -11.24 17.24 -9.72
CA LEU A 346 -11.92 16.78 -10.94
C LEU A 346 -10.98 16.79 -12.16
N TYR A 347 -10.14 17.80 -12.29
CA TYR A 347 -9.13 17.83 -13.34
C TYR A 347 -8.14 16.65 -13.21
N ALA A 348 -7.65 16.41 -11.99
CA ALA A 348 -6.76 15.30 -11.71
C ALA A 348 -7.44 13.94 -11.97
N LEU A 349 -8.74 13.80 -11.66
CA LEU A 349 -9.54 12.64 -12.05
C LEU A 349 -9.61 12.47 -13.57
N GLY A 350 -9.75 13.56 -14.33
CA GLY A 350 -9.67 13.54 -15.79
C GLY A 350 -8.33 12.99 -16.29
N CYS A 351 -7.22 13.39 -15.68
CA CYS A 351 -5.89 12.85 -15.99
C CYS A 351 -5.81 11.34 -15.67
N VAL A 352 -6.32 10.92 -14.51
CA VAL A 352 -6.35 9.50 -14.11
C VAL A 352 -7.19 8.67 -15.08
N LEU A 353 -8.40 9.12 -15.43
CA LEU A 353 -9.27 8.43 -16.38
C LEU A 353 -8.64 8.32 -17.77
N HIS A 354 -8.01 9.39 -18.24
CA HIS A 354 -7.26 9.36 -19.50
C HIS A 354 -6.18 8.28 -19.45
N GLU A 355 -5.36 8.26 -18.40
CA GLU A 355 -4.25 7.31 -18.28
C GLU A 355 -4.73 5.85 -18.15
N LEU A 356 -5.81 5.59 -17.40
CA LEU A 356 -6.45 4.27 -17.32
C LEU A 356 -6.91 3.77 -18.70
N LEU A 357 -7.43 4.67 -19.52
CA LEU A 357 -8.01 4.35 -20.83
C LEU A 357 -6.95 4.26 -21.95
N ALA A 358 -6.03 5.22 -21.99
CA ALA A 358 -5.00 5.35 -23.02
C ALA A 358 -3.75 4.52 -22.71
N GLY A 359 -3.44 4.32 -21.43
CA GLY A 359 -2.20 3.70 -20.96
C GLY A 359 -0.99 4.63 -20.93
N SER A 360 -1.21 5.92 -21.15
CA SER A 360 -0.20 6.97 -21.15
C SER A 360 -0.77 8.24 -20.56
N ARG A 361 0.11 9.12 -20.08
CA ARG A 361 -0.29 10.41 -19.48
C ARG A 361 -0.94 11.30 -20.56
N VAL A 362 -1.75 12.26 -20.11
CA VAL A 362 -2.45 13.23 -21.00
C VAL A 362 -1.43 13.98 -21.87
N PHE A 363 -0.33 14.40 -21.26
CA PHE A 363 0.78 15.07 -21.91
C PHE A 363 2.07 14.35 -21.55
N GLU A 364 2.92 14.13 -22.56
CA GLU A 364 4.25 13.54 -22.38
C GLU A 364 5.34 14.47 -22.92
N SER A 365 6.35 14.75 -22.10
CA SER A 365 7.49 15.61 -22.43
C SER A 365 8.77 15.12 -21.76
N GLU A 366 9.91 15.33 -22.42
CA GLU A 366 11.25 15.07 -21.84
C GLU A 366 11.57 16.04 -20.68
N HIS A 367 10.90 17.19 -20.64
CA HIS A 367 11.09 18.21 -19.62
C HIS A 367 9.81 18.46 -18.84
N THR A 368 9.88 18.32 -17.51
CA THR A 368 8.79 18.56 -16.55
C THR A 368 8.12 19.92 -16.73
N ALA A 369 8.92 20.98 -16.93
CA ALA A 369 8.41 22.33 -17.13
C ALA A 369 7.57 22.47 -18.42
N ALA A 370 7.94 21.76 -19.48
CA ALA A 370 7.18 21.77 -20.72
C ALA A 370 5.86 21.00 -20.56
N GLU A 371 5.84 19.89 -19.82
CA GLU A 371 4.62 19.14 -19.50
C GLU A 371 3.64 20.00 -18.67
N VAL A 372 4.14 20.73 -17.67
CA VAL A 372 3.35 21.74 -16.93
C VAL A 372 2.78 22.79 -17.89
N GLY A 373 3.60 23.32 -18.81
CA GLY A 373 3.15 24.28 -19.83
C GLY A 373 1.99 23.75 -20.69
N ARG A 374 1.99 22.45 -21.01
CA ARG A 374 0.88 21.80 -21.74
C ARG A 374 -0.38 21.70 -20.90
N HIS A 375 -0.25 21.35 -19.61
CA HIS A 375 -1.38 21.39 -18.69
C HIS A 375 -2.03 22.77 -18.66
N LEU A 376 -1.24 23.85 -18.68
CA LEU A 376 -1.75 25.23 -18.64
C LEU A 376 -2.57 25.65 -19.87
N SER A 377 -2.21 25.20 -21.07
CA SER A 377 -2.71 25.82 -22.31
C SER A 377 -3.06 24.85 -23.44
N GLU A 378 -2.44 23.68 -23.52
CA GLU A 378 -2.60 22.77 -24.65
C GLU A 378 -3.89 21.95 -24.50
N PRO A 379 -4.78 21.90 -25.50
CA PRO A 379 -5.94 21.03 -25.45
C PRO A 379 -5.51 19.56 -25.48
N PRO A 380 -6.07 18.68 -24.62
CA PRO A 380 -5.75 17.26 -24.64
C PRO A 380 -6.18 16.61 -25.96
N ALA A 381 -5.42 15.61 -26.40
CA ALA A 381 -5.79 14.83 -27.58
C ALA A 381 -7.08 14.02 -27.30
N PRO A 382 -8.01 13.89 -28.27
CA PRO A 382 -9.19 13.05 -28.11
C PRO A 382 -8.81 11.59 -27.88
N LEU A 383 -9.34 10.96 -26.83
CA LEU A 383 -9.04 9.56 -26.47
C LEU A 383 -9.25 8.58 -27.62
N ARG A 384 -10.26 8.79 -28.48
CA ARG A 384 -10.59 7.94 -29.62
C ARG A 384 -9.56 8.00 -30.74
N SER A 385 -8.70 9.02 -30.76
CA SER A 385 -7.52 9.05 -31.64
C SER A 385 -6.43 8.05 -31.20
N VAL A 386 -6.37 7.75 -29.89
CA VAL A 386 -5.42 6.80 -29.27
C VAL A 386 -6.06 5.40 -29.12
N ARG A 387 -7.37 5.37 -28.87
CA ARG A 387 -8.13 4.16 -28.54
C ARG A 387 -9.56 4.22 -29.07
N ALA A 388 -9.78 3.65 -30.24
CA ALA A 388 -11.05 3.73 -30.97
C ALA A 388 -12.25 3.05 -30.27
N ASP A 389 -12.04 2.08 -29.37
CA ASP A 389 -13.10 1.38 -28.63
C ASP A 389 -13.67 2.18 -27.45
N VAL A 390 -13.12 3.35 -27.12
CA VAL A 390 -13.70 4.23 -26.09
C VAL A 390 -15.02 4.84 -26.61
N PRO A 391 -16.13 4.72 -25.85
CA PRO A 391 -17.39 5.39 -26.20
C PRO A 391 -17.22 6.91 -26.30
N ALA A 392 -17.89 7.53 -27.29
CA ALA A 392 -17.81 8.98 -27.50
C ALA A 392 -18.21 9.80 -26.25
N GLU A 393 -19.17 9.27 -25.49
CA GLU A 393 -19.65 9.88 -24.24
C GLU A 393 -18.60 9.83 -23.11
N MET A 394 -17.80 8.76 -23.03
CA MET A 394 -16.68 8.65 -22.09
C MET A 394 -15.56 9.63 -22.48
N GLU A 395 -15.23 9.72 -23.77
CA GLU A 395 -14.26 10.71 -24.26
C GLU A 395 -14.70 12.14 -23.93
N ARG A 396 -15.98 12.48 -24.20
CA ARG A 396 -16.53 13.80 -23.86
C ARG A 396 -16.39 14.10 -22.38
N LEU A 397 -16.73 13.16 -21.50
CA LEU A 397 -16.58 13.34 -20.05
C LEU A 397 -15.11 13.61 -19.66
N VAL A 398 -14.16 12.85 -20.19
CA VAL A 398 -12.73 13.06 -19.89
C VAL A 398 -12.26 14.42 -20.39
N LEU A 399 -12.71 14.87 -21.57
CA LEU A 399 -12.41 16.20 -22.09
C LEU A 399 -13.04 17.32 -21.25
N ASP A 400 -14.27 17.14 -20.77
CA ASP A 400 -14.94 18.09 -19.87
C ASP A 400 -14.16 18.24 -18.54
N LEU A 401 -13.70 17.13 -17.96
CA LEU A 401 -12.86 17.15 -16.74
C LEU A 401 -11.51 17.85 -16.97
N LEU A 402 -10.92 17.66 -18.16
CA LEU A 402 -9.64 18.26 -18.55
C LEU A 402 -9.78 19.70 -19.08
N ALA A 403 -10.97 20.30 -18.99
CA ALA A 403 -11.17 21.69 -19.36
C ALA A 403 -10.26 22.61 -18.54
N LYS A 404 -9.63 23.57 -19.23
CA LYS A 404 -8.61 24.43 -18.61
C LYS A 404 -9.22 25.40 -17.61
N LYS A 405 -10.42 25.91 -17.90
CA LYS A 405 -11.19 26.74 -16.97
C LYS A 405 -11.98 25.85 -16.01
N PRO A 406 -11.88 26.05 -14.69
CA PRO A 406 -12.64 25.29 -13.71
C PRO A 406 -14.17 25.36 -13.89
N SER A 407 -14.69 26.47 -14.43
CA SER A 407 -16.12 26.66 -14.70
C SER A 407 -16.67 25.80 -15.83
N ASP A 408 -15.80 25.29 -16.69
CA ASP A 408 -16.18 24.52 -17.89
C ASP A 408 -16.17 23.01 -17.60
N ARG A 409 -15.81 22.63 -16.36
CA ARG A 409 -15.82 21.26 -15.86
C ARG A 409 -17.19 20.91 -15.25
N PRO A 410 -17.49 19.62 -15.03
CA PRO A 410 -18.67 19.20 -14.27
C PRO A 410 -18.79 19.91 -12.91
N SER A 411 -20.02 20.14 -12.47
CA SER A 411 -20.33 20.91 -11.27
C SER A 411 -19.77 20.30 -9.98
N GLY A 412 -19.61 18.97 -9.95
CA GLY A 412 -19.05 18.24 -8.82
C GLY A 412 -18.87 16.75 -9.13
N ALA A 413 -18.24 16.03 -8.20
CA ALA A 413 -17.96 14.60 -8.34
C ALA A 413 -19.22 13.74 -8.48
N ALA A 414 -20.35 14.15 -7.89
CA ALA A 414 -21.63 13.46 -8.03
C ALA A 414 -22.14 13.46 -9.49
N GLU A 415 -21.99 14.56 -10.23
CA GLU A 415 -22.36 14.61 -11.65
C GLU A 415 -21.49 13.66 -12.49
N VAL A 416 -20.19 13.62 -12.18
CA VAL A 416 -19.23 12.73 -12.86
C VAL A 416 -19.55 11.27 -12.59
N TYR A 417 -19.92 10.94 -11.34
CA TYR A 417 -20.36 9.61 -10.94
C TYR A 417 -21.52 9.12 -11.81
N GLU A 418 -22.59 9.91 -11.91
CA GLU A 418 -23.77 9.59 -12.74
C GLU A 418 -23.41 9.40 -14.22
N ARG A 419 -22.49 10.22 -14.74
CA ARG A 419 -22.01 10.10 -16.13
C ARG A 419 -21.12 8.87 -16.35
N LEU A 420 -20.48 8.32 -15.32
CA LEU A 420 -19.65 7.12 -15.41
C LEU A 420 -20.45 5.82 -15.30
N LEU A 421 -21.54 5.81 -14.52
CA LEU A 421 -22.36 4.62 -14.26
C LEU A 421 -22.77 3.84 -15.52
N PRO A 422 -23.20 4.46 -16.63
CA PRO A 422 -23.57 3.73 -17.85
C PRO A 422 -22.45 2.89 -18.47
N PHE A 423 -21.19 3.16 -18.12
CA PHE A 423 -20.04 2.41 -18.60
C PHE A 423 -19.59 1.32 -17.62
N VAL A 424 -20.16 1.28 -16.41
CA VAL A 424 -19.90 0.23 -15.40
C VAL A 424 -20.77 -0.98 -15.70
N ASP A 425 -20.53 -1.62 -16.84
CA ASP A 425 -21.22 -2.85 -17.23
C ASP A 425 -20.24 -4.00 -17.46
N ALA A 426 -20.66 -5.20 -17.05
CA ALA A 426 -19.96 -6.47 -17.26
C ALA A 426 -18.42 -6.40 -17.05
N LEU A 427 -17.98 -6.14 -15.82
CA LEU A 427 -16.56 -6.10 -15.44
C LEU A 427 -15.85 -7.41 -15.86
N PRO A 428 -15.01 -7.40 -16.90
CA PRO A 428 -14.28 -8.61 -17.29
C PRO A 428 -13.25 -8.95 -16.20
N PRO A 429 -12.81 -10.20 -16.07
CA PRO A 429 -11.68 -10.51 -15.19
C PRO A 429 -10.46 -9.65 -15.54
N LEU A 430 -9.73 -9.23 -14.51
CA LEU A 430 -8.38 -8.68 -14.66
C LEU A 430 -7.39 -9.75 -14.18
N PRO A 431 -6.78 -10.53 -15.10
CA PRO A 431 -5.88 -11.62 -14.73
C PRO A 431 -4.73 -11.14 -13.84
N GLY A 432 -4.49 -11.84 -12.73
CA GLY A 432 -3.43 -11.51 -11.78
C GLY A 432 -3.78 -10.40 -10.77
N THR A 433 -4.99 -9.83 -10.82
CA THR A 433 -5.42 -8.75 -9.91
C THR A 433 -6.82 -9.00 -9.33
N VAL A 434 -7.82 -9.26 -10.18
CA VAL A 434 -9.19 -9.62 -9.77
C VAL A 434 -9.64 -10.86 -10.56
N THR A 435 -9.78 -12.00 -9.88
CA THR A 435 -10.21 -13.26 -10.51
C THR A 435 -11.72 -13.30 -10.69
N ALA A 436 -12.19 -13.63 -11.90
CA ALA A 436 -13.60 -13.96 -12.12
C ALA A 436 -13.92 -15.34 -11.54
N ALA A 437 -14.80 -15.41 -10.53
CA ALA A 437 -15.46 -16.66 -10.14
C ALA A 437 -16.97 -16.42 -9.91
N PRO A 438 -17.84 -17.41 -10.20
CA PRO A 438 -19.28 -17.30 -10.13
C PRO A 438 -19.75 -17.46 -8.68
N SER A 439 -19.79 -16.36 -7.95
CA SER A 439 -20.39 -16.19 -6.62
C SER A 439 -21.00 -14.78 -6.64
N PRO A 440 -22.04 -14.44 -5.84
CA PRO A 440 -22.61 -13.10 -5.88
C PRO A 440 -21.47 -12.10 -5.66
N ASP A 441 -21.17 -11.38 -6.73
CA ASP A 441 -19.98 -10.58 -6.87
C ASP A 441 -19.97 -9.55 -5.73
N PRO A 442 -18.97 -9.55 -4.82
CA PRO A 442 -18.88 -8.57 -3.75
C PRO A 442 -18.96 -7.14 -4.27
N MET A 443 -18.47 -6.87 -5.50
CA MET A 443 -18.66 -5.59 -6.19
C MET A 443 -20.10 -5.33 -6.58
N ARG A 444 -20.87 -6.32 -7.05
CA ARG A 444 -22.31 -6.16 -7.31
C ARG A 444 -23.12 -6.06 -6.03
N MET A 445 -22.73 -6.76 -4.97
CA MET A 445 -23.39 -6.69 -3.66
C MET A 445 -23.11 -5.35 -2.99
N TYR A 446 -21.86 -4.90 -3.03
CA TYR A 446 -21.44 -3.63 -2.48
C TYR A 446 -21.92 -2.46 -3.33
N ALA A 447 -21.86 -2.53 -4.67
CA ALA A 447 -22.49 -1.55 -5.54
C ALA A 447 -24.00 -1.49 -5.31
N ALA A 448 -24.70 -2.62 -5.17
CA ALA A 448 -26.13 -2.64 -4.82
C ALA A 448 -26.42 -2.11 -3.40
N VAL A 449 -25.49 -2.26 -2.45
CA VAL A 449 -25.60 -1.70 -1.10
C VAL A 449 -25.33 -0.19 -1.10
N VAL A 450 -24.34 0.29 -1.86
CA VAL A 450 -24.04 1.71 -2.05
C VAL A 450 -25.16 2.39 -2.84
N GLU A 451 -25.70 1.74 -3.87
CA GLU A 451 -26.89 2.15 -4.62
C GLU A 451 -28.09 2.29 -3.67
N ARG A 452 -28.36 1.30 -2.81
CA ARG A 452 -29.41 1.40 -1.79
C ARG A 452 -29.16 2.48 -0.74
N ILE A 453 -27.92 2.71 -0.31
CA ILE A 453 -27.58 3.76 0.67
C ILE A 453 -27.72 5.15 0.04
N ALA A 454 -27.30 5.32 -1.21
CA ALA A 454 -27.49 6.53 -1.99
C ALA A 454 -28.98 6.79 -2.25
N GLU A 455 -29.75 5.77 -2.64
CA GLU A 455 -31.21 5.84 -2.77
C GLU A 455 -31.89 6.17 -1.44
N THR A 456 -31.45 5.62 -0.31
CA THR A 456 -32.04 5.92 1.02
C THR A 456 -31.63 7.31 1.52
N ALA A 457 -30.45 7.82 1.15
CA ALA A 457 -30.00 9.17 1.42
C ALA A 457 -30.73 10.21 0.55
N LEU A 458 -31.06 9.86 -0.70
CA LEU A 458 -31.86 10.65 -1.65
C LEU A 458 -33.38 10.54 -1.38
N ALA A 459 -33.84 9.42 -0.81
CA ALA A 459 -35.24 9.15 -0.45
C ALA A 459 -35.54 9.39 1.04
N ARG A 460 -34.86 10.35 1.67
CA ARG A 460 -35.39 10.92 2.92
C ARG A 460 -36.80 11.42 2.64
N PRO A 461 -37.84 11.02 3.40
CA PRO A 461 -39.14 11.61 3.26
C PRO A 461 -38.99 13.11 3.50
N HIS A 462 -39.49 13.90 2.56
CA HIS A 462 -39.70 15.32 2.78
C HIS A 462 -40.62 15.44 4.00
N VAL A 463 -40.05 15.77 5.16
CA VAL A 463 -40.84 16.14 6.32
C VAL A 463 -41.49 17.47 5.93
N PRO A 464 -42.82 17.55 5.79
CA PRO A 464 -43.46 18.81 5.47
C PRO A 464 -43.09 19.81 6.55
N VAL A 465 -42.64 20.99 6.13
CA VAL A 465 -42.36 22.12 7.02
C VAL A 465 -43.66 22.45 7.74
N SER A 466 -43.77 22.03 9.00
CA SER A 466 -44.79 22.52 9.91
C SER A 466 -44.44 23.95 10.32
N GLU A 467 -45.43 24.85 10.22
CA GLU A 467 -45.37 26.23 10.70
C GLU A 467 -44.83 26.34 12.14
N PRO A 468 -44.21 27.49 12.50
CA PRO A 468 -43.42 27.62 13.72
C PRO A 468 -44.29 27.50 14.97
N ALA A 469 -44.07 26.43 15.74
CA ALA A 469 -44.57 26.31 17.10
C ALA A 469 -43.59 27.00 18.07
N SER A 470 -44.08 28.09 18.69
CA SER A 470 -43.75 28.64 20.01
C SER A 470 -42.38 28.30 20.64
N ALA A 471 -41.56 29.33 20.86
CA ALA A 471 -40.29 29.29 21.58
C ALA A 471 -40.37 28.55 22.94
N LEU A 472 -39.41 27.65 23.17
CA LEU A 472 -39.08 27.12 24.50
C LEU A 472 -38.27 28.17 25.30
N PRO A 473 -38.38 28.20 26.63
CA PRO A 473 -37.71 29.21 27.45
C PRO A 473 -36.20 28.94 27.50
N THR A 474 -35.40 29.88 27.01
CA THR A 474 -33.93 29.88 27.13
C THR A 474 -33.51 30.13 28.58
N LEU A 475 -32.57 29.31 29.08
CA LEU A 475 -31.94 29.48 30.39
C LEU A 475 -31.21 30.82 30.49
N SER A 476 -31.28 31.46 31.66
CA SER A 476 -30.54 32.69 31.93
C SER A 476 -29.05 32.41 32.07
N GLU A 477 -28.22 33.43 31.80
CA GLU A 477 -26.76 33.32 31.88
C GLU A 477 -26.27 32.90 33.28
N ALA A 478 -27.02 33.29 34.34
CA ALA A 478 -26.75 32.87 35.71
C ALA A 478 -26.98 31.36 35.93
N GLU A 479 -27.96 30.77 35.24
CA GLU A 479 -28.27 29.34 35.34
C GLU A 479 -27.27 28.47 34.57
N LEU A 480 -26.76 28.97 33.43
CA LEU A 480 -25.68 28.33 32.67
C LEU A 480 -24.35 28.32 33.45
N VAL A 481 -24.02 29.44 34.10
CA VAL A 481 -22.80 29.53 34.94
C VAL A 481 -22.92 28.59 36.15
N ALA A 482 -24.10 28.51 36.79
CA ALA A 482 -24.33 27.58 37.88
C ALA A 482 -24.25 26.10 37.45
N ALA A 483 -24.75 25.77 36.26
CA ALA A 483 -24.66 24.41 35.70
C ALA A 483 -23.21 24.02 35.39
N ASN A 484 -22.41 24.93 34.82
CA ASN A 484 -20.98 24.70 34.57
C ASN A 484 -20.20 24.47 35.86
N HIS A 485 -20.37 25.33 36.86
CA HIS A 485 -19.65 25.20 38.13
C HIS A 485 -19.98 23.86 38.83
N ARG A 486 -21.24 23.42 38.74
CA ARG A 486 -21.67 22.15 39.35
C ARG A 486 -21.19 20.93 38.57
N ALA A 487 -21.04 21.04 37.25
CA ALA A 487 -20.42 20.01 36.42
C ALA A 487 -18.93 19.86 36.72
N GLU A 488 -18.21 20.96 36.98
CA GLU A 488 -16.81 20.94 37.37
C GLU A 488 -16.60 20.28 38.74
N GLU A 489 -17.43 20.57 39.74
CA GLU A 489 -17.39 19.90 41.05
C GLU A 489 -17.63 18.39 40.93
N LEU A 490 -18.58 17.98 40.08
CA LEU A 490 -18.88 16.57 39.83
C LEU A 490 -17.73 15.85 39.09
N ALA A 491 -17.07 16.53 38.16
CA ALA A 491 -15.91 16.00 37.45
C ALA A 491 -14.70 15.81 38.39
N LEU A 492 -14.44 16.80 39.26
CA LEU A 492 -13.38 16.73 40.27
C LEU A 492 -13.65 15.64 41.32
N GLY A 493 -14.91 15.34 41.61
CA GLY A 493 -15.34 14.22 42.45
C GLY A 493 -15.37 12.85 41.75
N GLY A 494 -14.89 12.74 40.50
CA GLY A 494 -14.82 11.48 39.74
C GLY A 494 -16.15 10.99 39.13
N ARG A 495 -17.21 11.82 39.14
CA ARG A 495 -18.55 11.49 38.61
C ARG A 495 -18.76 12.07 37.20
N LEU A 496 -17.86 11.71 36.27
CA LEU A 496 -17.77 12.29 34.93
C LEU A 496 -19.04 12.14 34.08
N SER A 497 -19.71 10.99 34.11
CA SER A 497 -20.93 10.76 33.30
C SER A 497 -22.08 11.69 33.70
N GLN A 498 -22.20 12.01 34.98
CA GLN A 498 -23.25 12.91 35.48
C GLN A 498 -22.94 14.38 35.23
N ALA A 499 -21.65 14.75 35.19
CA ALA A 499 -21.23 16.06 34.75
C ALA A 499 -21.59 16.28 33.26
N ILE A 500 -21.38 15.27 32.42
CA ILE A 500 -21.72 15.31 30.98
C ILE A 500 -23.24 15.41 30.78
N GLU A 501 -24.04 14.59 31.47
CA GLU A 501 -25.51 14.65 31.38
C GLU A 501 -26.08 16.01 31.81
N LEU A 502 -25.50 16.63 32.85
CA LEU A 502 -25.92 17.95 33.33
C LEU A 502 -25.66 19.05 32.27
N LEU A 503 -24.49 19.02 31.63
CA LEU A 503 -24.12 19.99 30.58
C LEU A 503 -24.91 19.77 29.29
N GLU A 504 -25.13 18.53 28.90
CA GLU A 504 -25.98 18.21 27.75
C GLU A 504 -27.44 18.61 27.99
N GLY A 505 -27.95 18.44 29.22
CA GLY A 505 -29.29 18.88 29.61
C GLY A 505 -29.45 20.40 29.59
N ALA A 506 -28.39 21.15 29.91
CA ALA A 506 -28.36 22.60 29.83
C ALA A 506 -28.22 23.11 28.38
N SER A 507 -27.51 22.38 27.52
CA SER A 507 -27.29 22.76 26.11
C SER A 507 -28.47 22.44 25.18
N ARG A 508 -29.42 21.59 25.62
CA ARG A 508 -30.61 21.18 24.84
C ARG A 508 -31.88 21.96 25.21
N ARG A 509 -31.84 22.89 26.18
CA ARG A 509 -33.00 23.65 26.66
C ARG A 509 -33.01 25.09 26.17
#